data_AF-A0A1H9UKF3-F1
#
_entry.id   AF-A0A1H9UKF3-F1
#
_cell.length_a   1.000
_cell.length_b   1.000
_cell.length_c   1.000
_cell.angle_alpha   90.00
_cell.angle_beta   90.00
_cell.angle_gamma   90.00
#
_symmetry.space_group_name_H-M   'P 1'
#
loop_
_entity.id
_entity.type
_entity.pdbx_description
1 polymer ?
#
loop_
_entity_poly.entity_id
_entity_poly.type
_entity_poly.pdbx_seq_one_letter_code
_entity_poly.pdbx_strand_id
1 'polypeptide(L)'
;MKNIFKSSMGGLLAASALALTASPAFAGDEERALAAIAQAQGKINAAQRLPNEGAAPELLAKAQASLRLAQESYKSGKEQAAIKSAVEAQQFADTMIGENQQQANVDAQMQAQATVDAQAEANAANARADAAEEAAASAAMDAQAARNAAAAAASRPATTTVTTETVKTASAARTTPKRKIVRKTTTTAPRTASAEQTTTTVTTQN
;
A
#
# COMPACT_ATOMS: atom_id res chain seq x y z
N MET A 1 5.92 -34.15 54.60
CA MET A 1 6.62 -35.46 54.49
C MET A 1 7.24 -35.48 53.10
N LYS A 2 8.55 -35.18 52.94
CA LYS A 2 9.68 -36.15 52.81
C LYS A 2 9.35 -37.23 51.77
N ASN A 3 10.05 -37.31 50.63
CA ASN A 3 11.38 -37.93 50.45
C ASN A 3 12.04 -37.28 49.21
N ILE A 4 13.26 -36.73 49.14
CA ILE A 4 14.62 -37.16 49.50
C ILE A 4 14.98 -38.56 48.99
N PHE A 5 15.50 -38.63 47.76
CA PHE A 5 16.48 -39.64 47.36
C PHE A 5 17.64 -38.96 46.63
N LYS A 6 18.67 -38.64 47.40
CA LYS A 6 20.06 -38.56 46.93
C LYS A 6 20.58 -39.99 46.84
N SER A 7 21.20 -40.35 45.72
CA SER A 7 22.12 -41.49 45.68
C SER A 7 23.41 -41.05 45.02
N SER A 8 24.47 -41.06 45.82
CA SER A 8 25.86 -40.94 45.41
C SER A 8 26.33 -42.32 44.96
N MET A 9 27.20 -42.43 43.95
CA MET A 9 28.47 -43.17 44.09
C MET A 9 29.27 -43.04 42.78
N GLY A 10 30.50 -42.54 42.89
CA GLY A 10 31.50 -42.73 41.86
C GLY A 10 32.00 -44.18 41.85
N GLY A 11 32.48 -44.63 40.69
CA GLY A 11 33.14 -45.91 40.52
C GLY A 11 34.07 -45.86 39.31
N LEU A 12 35.38 -45.95 39.57
CA LEU A 12 36.43 -46.22 38.59
C LEU A 12 36.10 -47.49 37.79
N LEU A 13 36.25 -47.45 36.46
CA LEU A 13 36.45 -48.66 35.65
C LEU A 13 37.51 -48.44 34.56
N ALA A 14 38.68 -49.04 34.82
CA ALA A 14 39.57 -49.77 33.93
C ALA A 14 39.71 -49.33 32.45
N ALA A 15 40.86 -48.74 32.14
CA ALA A 15 41.42 -48.72 30.79
C ALA A 15 41.94 -50.12 30.43
N SER A 16 41.21 -50.84 29.58
CA SER A 16 41.67 -52.11 28.99
C SER A 16 41.26 -52.23 27.53
N ALA A 17 42.23 -52.73 26.75
CA ALA A 17 42.16 -53.29 25.40
C ALA A 17 42.30 -52.31 24.21
N LEU A 18 43.55 -52.18 23.72
CA LEU A 18 43.84 -52.01 22.30
C LEU A 18 43.18 -53.18 21.53
N ALA A 19 42.02 -52.93 20.94
CA ALA A 19 41.47 -53.81 19.92
C ALA A 19 42.23 -53.56 18.61
N LEU A 20 43.08 -54.52 18.22
CA LEU A 20 43.50 -54.70 16.83
C LEU A 20 42.23 -54.99 16.01
N THR A 21 41.65 -53.95 15.40
CA THR A 21 40.59 -54.11 14.42
C THR A 21 41.20 -54.59 13.11
N ALA A 22 41.35 -55.91 12.99
CA ALA A 22 41.43 -56.55 11.68
C ALA A 22 40.21 -56.10 10.87
N SER A 23 40.42 -55.24 9.89
CA SER A 23 39.36 -54.79 8.98
C SER A 23 38.95 -56.00 8.12
N PRO A 24 37.66 -56.38 8.08
CA PRO A 24 37.22 -57.47 7.22
C PRO A 24 37.39 -57.05 5.76
N ALA A 25 38.12 -57.87 5.02
CA ALA A 25 38.36 -57.74 3.60
C ALA A 25 37.06 -57.97 2.80
N PHE A 26 36.67 -56.97 2.00
CA PHE A 26 35.99 -57.04 0.69
C PHE A 26 34.66 -57.80 0.48
N ALA A 27 34.12 -58.56 1.44
CA ALA A 27 32.94 -59.40 1.23
C ALA A 27 31.58 -58.68 1.25
N GLY A 28 31.54 -57.35 1.24
CA GLY A 28 30.28 -56.59 1.33
C GLY A 28 30.32 -55.19 0.69
N ASP A 29 31.34 -54.88 -0.10
CA ASP A 29 31.41 -53.60 -0.81
C ASP A 29 30.44 -53.53 -2.00
N GLU A 30 30.19 -54.66 -2.66
CA GLU A 30 29.28 -54.74 -3.80
C GLU A 30 27.82 -54.45 -3.41
N GLU A 31 27.33 -55.10 -2.36
CA GLU A 31 25.99 -54.86 -1.82
C GLU A 31 25.84 -53.42 -1.30
N ARG A 32 26.88 -52.89 -0.65
CA ARG A 32 26.92 -51.49 -0.22
C ARG A 32 26.89 -50.51 -1.40
N ALA A 33 27.60 -50.80 -2.49
CA ALA A 33 27.58 -49.98 -3.68
C ALA A 33 26.20 -49.97 -4.34
N LEU A 34 25.56 -51.14 -4.47
CA LEU A 34 24.18 -51.25 -4.98
C LEU A 34 23.19 -50.48 -4.09
N ALA A 35 23.27 -50.65 -2.76
CA ALA A 35 22.43 -49.93 -1.82
C ALA A 35 22.61 -48.40 -1.93
N ALA A 36 23.86 -47.93 -2.05
CA ALA A 36 24.16 -46.51 -2.20
C ALA A 36 23.61 -45.92 -3.51
N ILE A 37 23.74 -46.65 -4.63
CA ILE A 37 23.19 -46.26 -5.94
C ILE A 37 21.66 -46.23 -5.89
N ALA A 38 21.02 -47.24 -5.30
CA ALA A 38 19.57 -47.29 -5.16
C ALA A 38 19.04 -46.14 -4.29
N GLN A 39 19.71 -45.83 -3.18
CA GLN A 39 19.37 -44.69 -2.34
C GLN A 39 19.55 -43.36 -3.08
N ALA A 40 20.64 -43.19 -3.84
CA ALA A 40 20.86 -42.02 -4.68
C ALA A 40 19.75 -41.84 -5.71
N GLN A 41 19.35 -42.92 -6.39
CA GLN A 41 18.21 -42.91 -7.31
C GLN A 41 16.91 -42.51 -6.61
N GLY A 42 16.63 -43.07 -5.44
CA GLY A 42 15.45 -42.73 -4.66
C GLY A 42 15.38 -41.24 -4.32
N LYS A 43 16.50 -40.68 -3.83
CA LYS A 43 16.59 -39.25 -3.51
C LYS A 43 16.49 -38.35 -4.72
N ILE A 44 17.14 -38.69 -5.83
CA ILE A 44 17.04 -37.93 -7.09
C ILE A 44 15.60 -37.94 -7.62
N ASN A 45 14.92 -39.08 -7.57
CA ASN A 45 13.51 -39.16 -7.98
C ASN A 45 12.59 -38.36 -7.04
N ALA A 46 12.85 -38.39 -5.73
CA ALA A 46 12.11 -37.57 -4.78
C ALA A 46 12.31 -36.07 -5.07
N ALA A 47 13.56 -35.66 -5.32
CA ALA A 47 13.90 -34.29 -5.68
C ALA A 47 13.24 -33.83 -7.00
N GLN A 48 13.14 -34.71 -8.01
CA GLN A 48 12.43 -34.42 -9.28
C GLN A 48 10.93 -34.21 -9.13
N ARG A 49 10.31 -34.79 -8.10
CA ARG A 49 8.87 -34.67 -7.86
C ARG A 49 8.50 -33.40 -7.10
N LEU A 50 9.47 -32.66 -6.59
CA LEU A 50 9.22 -31.38 -5.95
C LEU A 50 8.77 -30.34 -6.98
N PRO A 51 7.88 -29.41 -6.61
CA PRO A 51 7.47 -28.33 -7.49
C PRO A 51 8.71 -27.51 -7.89
N ASN A 52 9.04 -27.54 -9.19
CA ASN A 52 10.29 -27.08 -9.78
C ASN A 52 10.45 -25.54 -9.85
N GLU A 53 9.66 -24.76 -9.11
CA GLU A 53 9.63 -23.29 -9.28
C GLU A 53 10.92 -22.59 -8.82
N GLY A 54 11.80 -23.29 -8.08
CA GLY A 54 13.12 -22.78 -7.71
C GLY A 54 14.22 -23.83 -7.60
N ALA A 55 13.96 -25.09 -7.98
CA ALA A 55 14.98 -26.14 -7.89
C ALA A 55 16.08 -25.90 -8.94
N ALA A 56 17.32 -25.73 -8.50
CA ALA A 56 18.45 -25.47 -9.40
C ALA A 56 18.61 -26.63 -10.41
N PRO A 57 18.30 -26.43 -11.71
CA PRO A 57 18.43 -27.48 -12.72
C PRO A 57 19.87 -27.97 -12.85
N GLU A 58 20.83 -27.13 -12.44
CA GLU A 58 22.24 -27.46 -12.31
C GLU A 58 22.51 -28.55 -11.26
N LEU A 59 21.87 -28.49 -10.08
CA LEU A 59 22.02 -29.52 -9.05
C LEU A 59 21.44 -30.87 -9.51
N LEU A 60 20.32 -30.83 -10.24
CA LEU A 60 19.73 -32.03 -10.83
C LEU A 60 20.69 -32.66 -11.85
N ALA A 61 21.24 -31.84 -12.76
CA ALA A 61 22.18 -32.28 -13.77
C ALA A 61 23.45 -32.90 -13.13
N LYS A 62 23.99 -32.26 -12.08
CA LYS A 62 25.12 -32.78 -11.30
C LYS A 62 24.78 -34.10 -10.60
N ALA A 63 23.63 -34.19 -9.95
CA ALA A 63 23.18 -35.42 -9.29
C ALA A 63 23.04 -36.59 -10.27
N GLN A 64 22.43 -36.34 -11.44
CA GLN A 64 22.31 -37.34 -12.50
C GLN A 64 23.67 -37.73 -13.11
N ALA A 65 24.58 -36.77 -13.29
CA ALA A 65 25.93 -37.05 -13.78
C ALA A 65 26.71 -37.93 -12.80
N SER A 66 26.71 -37.61 -11.50
CA SER A 66 27.33 -38.42 -10.45
C SER A 66 26.71 -39.81 -10.34
N LEU A 67 25.39 -39.94 -10.55
CA LEU A 67 24.73 -41.24 -10.59
C LEU A 67 25.21 -42.11 -11.77
N ARG A 68 25.37 -41.53 -12.97
CA ARG A 68 25.94 -42.25 -14.12
C ARG A 68 27.37 -42.70 -13.84
N LEU A 69 28.20 -41.83 -13.27
CA LEU A 69 29.58 -42.16 -12.87
C LEU A 69 29.62 -43.28 -11.82
N ALA A 70 28.67 -43.29 -10.88
CA ALA A 70 28.54 -44.36 -9.90
C ALA A 70 28.22 -45.71 -10.56
N GLN A 71 27.28 -45.71 -11.51
CA GLN A 71 26.90 -46.90 -12.28
C GLN A 71 28.04 -47.41 -13.16
N GLU A 72 28.79 -46.52 -13.81
CA GLU A 72 29.97 -46.88 -14.61
C GLU A 72 31.08 -47.47 -13.75
N SER A 73 31.34 -46.87 -12.58
CA SER A 73 32.33 -47.36 -11.62
C SER A 73 31.95 -48.74 -11.07
N TYR A 74 30.66 -48.94 -10.77
CA TYR A 74 30.13 -50.24 -10.32
C TYR A 74 30.29 -51.31 -11.40
N LYS A 75 29.89 -51.01 -12.64
CA LYS A 75 30.08 -51.92 -13.80
C LYS A 75 31.55 -52.24 -14.07
N SER A 76 32.46 -51.35 -13.68
CA SER A 76 33.90 -51.53 -13.83
C SER A 76 34.56 -52.28 -12.67
N GLY A 77 33.80 -52.80 -11.70
CA GLY A 77 34.33 -53.46 -10.50
C GLY A 77 35.07 -52.52 -9.56
N LYS A 78 34.68 -51.23 -9.52
CA LYS A 78 35.25 -50.20 -8.64
C LYS A 78 34.20 -49.78 -7.61
N GLU A 79 33.89 -50.67 -6.67
CA GLU A 79 32.79 -50.51 -5.71
C GLU A 79 32.98 -49.27 -4.85
N GLN A 80 34.21 -49.00 -4.36
CA GLN A 80 34.50 -47.81 -3.56
C GLN A 80 34.32 -46.51 -4.34
N ALA A 81 34.70 -46.49 -5.62
CA ALA A 81 34.47 -45.33 -6.48
C ALA A 81 32.97 -45.14 -6.76
N ALA A 82 32.24 -46.24 -6.95
CA ALA A 82 30.79 -46.22 -7.11
C ALA A 82 30.09 -45.66 -5.87
N ILE A 83 30.48 -46.09 -4.67
CA ILE A 83 29.95 -45.58 -3.40
C ILE A 83 30.22 -44.07 -3.29
N LYS A 84 31.44 -43.61 -3.59
CA LYS A 84 31.79 -42.19 -3.54
C LYS A 84 30.91 -41.35 -4.48
N SER A 85 30.81 -41.75 -5.74
CA SER A 85 29.98 -41.03 -6.72
C SER A 85 28.48 -41.10 -6.38
N ALA A 86 28.00 -42.20 -5.79
CA ALA A 86 26.63 -42.30 -5.31
C ALA A 86 26.38 -41.35 -4.13
N VAL A 87 27.31 -41.23 -3.19
CA VAL A 87 27.20 -40.26 -2.08
C VAL A 87 27.21 -38.82 -2.58
N GLU A 88 28.05 -38.48 -3.56
CA GLU A 88 28.02 -37.15 -4.21
C GLU A 88 26.65 -36.88 -4.84
N ALA A 89 26.07 -37.86 -5.54
CA ALA A 89 24.73 -37.76 -6.10
C ALA A 89 23.64 -37.56 -5.02
N GLN A 90 23.77 -38.25 -3.88
CA GLN A 90 22.87 -38.07 -2.73
C GLN A 90 22.99 -36.66 -2.14
N GLN A 91 24.21 -36.13 -1.99
CA GLN A 91 24.44 -34.78 -1.46
C GLN A 91 23.78 -33.71 -2.34
N PHE A 92 23.94 -33.78 -3.66
CA PHE A 92 23.27 -32.85 -4.57
C PHE A 92 21.73 -32.93 -4.47
N ALA A 93 21.18 -34.14 -4.32
CA ALA A 93 19.74 -34.34 -4.14
C ALA A 93 19.26 -33.79 -2.78
N ASP A 94 20.00 -34.01 -1.70
CA ASP A 94 19.67 -33.50 -0.37
C ASP A 94 19.74 -31.96 -0.33
N THR A 95 20.77 -31.36 -0.95
CA THR A 95 20.88 -29.90 -1.10
C THR A 95 19.66 -29.34 -1.82
N MET A 96 19.26 -29.95 -2.95
CA MET A 96 18.08 -29.52 -3.69
C MET A 96 16.80 -29.61 -2.86
N ILE A 97 16.61 -30.70 -2.12
CA ILE A 97 15.45 -30.87 -1.23
C ILE A 97 15.45 -29.78 -0.14
N GLY A 98 16.61 -29.50 0.47
CA GLY A 98 16.76 -28.46 1.48
C GLY A 98 16.47 -27.06 0.94
N GLU A 99 17.03 -26.71 -0.21
CA GLU A 99 16.78 -25.43 -0.88
C GLU A 99 15.30 -25.26 -1.26
N ASN A 100 14.65 -26.32 -1.76
CA ASN A 100 13.24 -26.28 -2.10
C ASN A 100 12.35 -26.09 -0.85
N GLN A 101 12.65 -26.78 0.26
CA GLN A 101 11.94 -26.58 1.52
C GLN A 101 12.13 -25.17 2.08
N GLN A 102 13.36 -24.63 1.99
CA GLN A 102 13.65 -23.27 2.41
C GLN A 102 12.86 -22.27 1.57
N GLN A 103 12.85 -22.45 0.24
CA GLN A 103 12.10 -21.58 -0.67
C GLN A 103 10.59 -21.65 -0.39
N ALA A 104 10.03 -22.84 -0.24
CA ALA A 104 8.61 -23.02 0.08
C ALA A 104 8.23 -22.31 1.40
N ASN A 105 9.11 -22.34 2.41
CA ASN A 105 8.89 -21.63 3.66
C ASN A 105 8.94 -20.09 3.49
N VAL A 106 9.84 -19.58 2.65
CA VAL A 106 9.92 -18.16 2.32
C VAL A 106 8.66 -17.71 1.58
N ASP A 107 8.22 -18.47 0.58
CA ASP A 107 7.02 -18.17 -0.19
C ASP A 107 5.76 -18.20 0.68
N ALA A 108 5.65 -19.19 1.57
CA ALA A 108 4.56 -19.26 2.55
C ALA A 108 4.56 -18.05 3.50
N GLN A 109 5.73 -17.58 3.96
CA GLN A 109 5.84 -16.37 4.78
C GLN A 109 5.45 -15.11 4.01
N MET A 110 5.90 -14.97 2.76
CA MET A 110 5.54 -13.84 1.92
C MET A 110 4.03 -13.80 1.66
N GLN A 111 3.41 -14.95 1.39
CA GLN A 111 1.97 -15.04 1.17
C GLN A 111 1.16 -14.71 2.44
N ALA A 112 1.63 -15.18 3.60
CA ALA A 112 1.04 -14.82 4.88
C ALA A 112 1.12 -13.30 5.13
N GLN A 113 2.29 -12.70 4.88
CA GLN A 113 2.48 -11.26 5.03
C GLN A 113 1.61 -10.46 4.05
N ALA A 114 1.56 -10.84 2.77
CA ALA A 114 0.71 -10.20 1.78
C ALA A 114 -0.79 -10.26 2.17
N THR A 115 -1.22 -11.35 2.80
CA THR A 115 -2.59 -11.48 3.31
C THR A 115 -2.86 -10.51 4.47
N VAL A 116 -1.90 -10.37 5.39
CA VAL A 116 -1.99 -9.40 6.50
C VAL A 116 -2.04 -7.97 5.98
N ASP A 117 -1.18 -7.63 5.02
CA ASP A 117 -1.11 -6.30 4.42
C ASP A 117 -2.40 -5.97 3.67
N ALA A 118 -2.94 -6.92 2.89
CA ALA A 118 -4.22 -6.77 2.21
C ALA A 118 -5.38 -6.55 3.20
N GLN A 119 -5.39 -7.25 4.33
CA GLN A 119 -6.41 -7.05 5.37
C GLN A 119 -6.28 -5.67 6.02
N ALA A 120 -5.06 -5.21 6.29
CA ALA A 120 -4.82 -3.88 6.83
C ALA A 120 -5.28 -2.78 5.86
N GLU A 121 -5.01 -2.94 4.56
CA GLU A 121 -5.45 -2.01 3.52
C GLU A 121 -6.98 -1.98 3.39
N ALA A 122 -7.63 -3.14 3.42
CA ALA A 122 -9.09 -3.23 3.41
C ALA A 122 -9.72 -2.51 4.62
N ASN A 123 -9.17 -2.72 5.83
CA ASN A 123 -9.65 -2.03 7.03
C ASN A 123 -9.45 -0.51 6.93
N ALA A 124 -8.31 -0.06 6.41
CA ALA A 124 -8.03 1.36 6.21
C ALA A 124 -8.91 1.99 5.11
N ALA A 125 -9.31 1.23 4.10
CA ALA A 125 -10.26 1.67 3.09
C ALA A 125 -11.67 1.82 3.68
N ASN A 126 -12.12 0.84 4.47
CA ASN A 126 -13.42 0.89 5.14
C ASN A 126 -13.52 2.09 6.10
N ALA A 127 -12.49 2.32 6.93
CA ALA A 127 -12.47 3.48 7.82
C ALA A 127 -12.52 4.83 7.06
N ARG A 128 -11.90 4.91 5.88
CA ARG A 128 -11.99 6.09 5.00
C ARG A 128 -13.38 6.24 4.38
N ALA A 129 -14.06 5.14 4.05
CA ALA A 129 -15.42 5.16 3.56
C ALA A 129 -16.39 5.66 4.64
N ASP A 130 -16.30 5.12 5.86
CA ASP A 130 -17.14 5.53 7.00
C ASP A 130 -16.97 7.04 7.29
N ALA A 131 -15.73 7.53 7.33
CA ALA A 131 -15.45 8.95 7.50
C ALA A 131 -16.00 9.83 6.36
N ALA A 132 -15.98 9.33 5.13
CA ALA A 132 -16.55 10.04 3.99
C ALA A 132 -18.09 10.09 4.05
N GLU A 133 -18.74 9.02 4.53
CA GLU A 133 -20.19 8.98 4.76
C GLU A 133 -20.61 9.97 5.85
N GLU A 134 -19.89 10.02 6.97
CA GLU A 134 -20.11 11.00 8.03
C GLU A 134 -19.91 12.45 7.55
N ALA A 135 -18.86 12.70 6.76
CA ALA A 135 -18.61 14.00 6.15
C ALA A 135 -19.71 14.41 5.16
N ALA A 136 -20.21 13.45 4.36
CA ALA A 136 -21.31 13.71 3.45
C ALA A 136 -22.63 14.01 4.20
N ALA A 137 -22.92 13.28 5.28
CA ALA A 137 -24.10 13.51 6.11
C ALA A 137 -24.08 14.90 6.78
N SER A 138 -22.93 15.30 7.35
CA SER A 138 -22.76 16.64 7.93
C SER A 138 -22.86 17.75 6.89
N ALA A 139 -22.21 17.61 5.73
CA ALA A 139 -22.33 18.58 4.64
C ALA A 139 -23.78 18.71 4.13
N ALA A 140 -24.56 17.63 4.11
CA ALA A 140 -25.97 17.69 3.73
C ALA A 140 -26.81 18.50 4.75
N MET A 141 -26.55 18.34 6.05
CA MET A 141 -27.20 19.12 7.11
C MET A 141 -26.85 20.60 6.99
N ASP A 142 -25.57 20.93 6.80
CA ASP A 142 -25.10 22.31 6.63
C ASP A 142 -25.72 22.95 5.38
N ALA A 143 -25.80 22.21 4.27
CA ALA A 143 -26.45 22.68 3.06
C ALA A 143 -27.96 22.91 3.24
N GLN A 144 -28.63 22.15 4.10
CA GLN A 144 -30.03 22.38 4.44
C GLN A 144 -30.20 23.59 5.35
N ALA A 145 -29.32 23.77 6.34
CA ALA A 145 -29.30 24.95 7.19
C ALA A 145 -29.05 26.24 6.39
N ALA A 146 -28.09 26.24 5.46
CA ALA A 146 -27.81 27.36 4.58
C ALA A 146 -29.02 27.71 3.67
N ARG A 147 -29.71 26.70 3.13
CA ARG A 147 -30.93 26.90 2.34
C ARG A 147 -32.07 27.52 3.16
N ASN A 148 -32.27 27.05 4.39
CA ASN A 148 -33.28 27.61 5.29
C ASN A 148 -32.95 29.06 5.66
N ALA A 149 -31.68 29.37 5.95
CA ALA A 149 -31.23 30.74 6.24
C ALA A 149 -31.43 31.67 5.05
N ALA A 150 -31.12 31.21 3.83
CA ALA A 150 -31.34 31.99 2.60
C ALA A 150 -32.83 32.26 2.36
N ALA A 151 -33.71 31.28 2.59
CA ALA A 151 -35.16 31.46 2.48
C ALA A 151 -35.70 32.48 3.49
N ALA A 152 -35.23 32.43 4.74
CA ALA A 152 -35.59 33.41 5.77
C ALA A 152 -35.14 34.83 5.39
N ALA A 153 -33.92 34.99 4.86
CA ALA A 153 -33.43 36.27 4.37
C ALA A 153 -34.26 36.83 3.21
N ALA A 154 -34.68 35.98 2.26
CA ALA A 154 -35.50 36.38 1.12
C ALA A 154 -36.93 36.82 1.52
N SER A 155 -37.45 36.33 2.65
CA SER A 155 -38.78 36.69 3.16
C SER A 155 -38.84 38.03 3.91
N ARG A 156 -37.69 38.70 4.14
CA ARG A 156 -37.67 40.01 4.79
C ARG A 156 -38.28 41.07 3.84
N PRO A 157 -39.28 41.84 4.29
CA PRO A 157 -39.89 42.87 3.46
C PRO A 157 -38.85 43.97 3.15
N ALA A 158 -38.60 44.22 1.86
CA ALA A 158 -37.78 45.32 1.41
C ALA A 158 -38.41 46.64 1.88
N THR A 159 -37.66 47.43 2.65
CA THR A 159 -38.11 48.74 3.10
C THR A 159 -37.67 49.75 2.06
N THR A 160 -38.60 50.22 1.24
CA THR A 160 -38.34 51.30 0.26
C THR A 160 -38.53 52.64 0.94
N THR A 161 -37.43 53.36 1.19
CA THR A 161 -37.50 54.75 1.64
C THR A 161 -37.48 55.66 0.42
N VAL A 162 -38.60 56.34 0.16
CA VAL A 162 -38.71 57.35 -0.89
C VAL A 162 -38.37 58.71 -0.29
N THR A 163 -37.23 59.28 -0.69
CA THR A 163 -36.87 60.65 -0.33
C THR A 163 -37.18 61.56 -1.52
N THR A 164 -38.16 62.46 -1.34
CA THR A 164 -38.46 63.52 -2.31
C THR A 164 -37.82 64.82 -1.86
N GLU A 165 -36.81 65.29 -2.59
CA GLU A 165 -36.27 66.63 -2.41
C GLU A 165 -36.85 67.58 -3.48
N THR A 166 -37.47 68.67 -3.03
CA THR A 166 -37.91 69.76 -3.91
C THR A 166 -36.99 70.95 -3.70
N VAL A 167 -36.13 71.23 -4.66
CA VAL A 167 -35.24 72.40 -4.63
C VAL A 167 -35.84 73.49 -5.52
N LYS A 168 -36.28 74.59 -4.91
CA LYS A 168 -36.73 75.80 -5.62
C LYS A 168 -35.55 76.75 -5.78
N THR A 169 -34.89 76.71 -6.92
CA THR A 169 -33.86 77.69 -7.27
C THR A 169 -34.50 78.93 -7.89
N ALA A 170 -34.40 80.07 -7.22
CA ALA A 170 -34.68 81.36 -7.84
C ALA A 170 -33.54 81.67 -8.82
N SER A 171 -33.82 81.61 -10.12
CA SER A 171 -32.82 81.97 -11.14
C SER A 171 -32.53 83.48 -11.07
N ALA A 172 -31.29 83.84 -10.75
CA ALA A 172 -30.85 85.23 -10.76
C ALA A 172 -30.80 85.75 -12.21
N ALA A 173 -31.43 86.90 -12.46
CA ALA A 173 -31.49 87.52 -13.77
C ALA A 173 -30.08 87.91 -14.28
N ARG A 174 -29.69 87.35 -15.43
CA ARG A 174 -28.44 87.65 -16.13
C ARG A 174 -28.50 89.05 -16.74
N THR A 175 -27.65 89.97 -16.28
CA THR A 175 -27.52 91.31 -16.86
C THR A 175 -26.53 91.32 -18.04
N THR A 176 -26.98 91.75 -19.21
CA THR A 176 -26.15 92.00 -20.41
C THR A 176 -25.70 93.46 -20.46
N PRO A 177 -24.47 93.79 -20.91
CA PRO A 177 -23.99 95.18 -20.95
C PRO A 177 -24.69 96.02 -22.04
N LYS A 178 -25.08 97.25 -21.68
CA LYS A 178 -25.79 98.21 -22.54
C LYS A 178 -24.82 98.99 -23.42
N ARG A 179 -25.02 98.98 -24.74
CA ARG A 179 -24.48 99.98 -25.68
C ARG A 179 -25.49 101.11 -25.88
N LYS A 180 -24.99 102.34 -25.94
CA LYS A 180 -25.73 103.61 -25.90
C LYS A 180 -26.27 103.98 -27.29
N ILE A 181 -27.59 103.97 -27.47
CA ILE A 181 -28.29 104.60 -28.60
C ILE A 181 -29.49 105.39 -28.04
N VAL A 182 -29.73 106.57 -28.61
CA VAL A 182 -30.59 107.65 -28.10
C VAL A 182 -32.06 107.51 -28.53
N ARG A 183 -32.98 107.48 -27.53
CA ARG A 183 -34.45 107.73 -27.55
C ARG A 183 -35.30 106.83 -28.49
N LYS A 184 -36.50 106.33 -28.15
CA LYS A 184 -37.57 106.74 -27.23
C LYS A 184 -38.34 105.47 -26.79
N THR A 185 -38.89 105.51 -25.58
CA THR A 185 -39.45 104.44 -24.74
C THR A 185 -40.70 103.71 -25.26
N THR A 186 -40.75 102.39 -25.07
CA THR A 186 -41.98 101.64 -24.72
C THR A 186 -41.60 100.63 -23.61
N THR A 187 -42.28 100.69 -22.47
CA THR A 187 -41.95 99.92 -21.26
C THR A 187 -42.87 98.70 -21.15
N THR A 188 -42.31 97.49 -21.05
CA THR A 188 -43.04 96.28 -20.66
C THR A 188 -42.19 95.53 -19.64
N ALA A 189 -42.74 95.23 -18.47
CA ALA A 189 -42.02 94.58 -17.38
C ALA A 189 -41.77 93.08 -17.67
N PRO A 190 -40.57 92.53 -17.43
CA PRO A 190 -40.34 91.09 -17.57
C PRO A 190 -40.91 90.31 -16.38
N ARG A 191 -41.69 89.27 -16.66
CA ARG A 191 -42.14 88.24 -15.69
C ARG A 191 -40.97 87.31 -15.34
N THR A 192 -40.80 87.02 -14.06
CA THR A 192 -39.87 86.01 -13.55
C THR A 192 -40.44 84.61 -13.80
N ALA A 193 -39.74 83.79 -14.58
CA ALA A 193 -40.03 82.36 -14.68
C ALA A 193 -39.32 81.61 -13.54
N SER A 194 -40.07 80.85 -12.74
CA SER A 194 -39.50 79.91 -11.76
C SER A 194 -39.43 78.55 -12.43
N ALA A 195 -38.26 77.91 -12.42
CA ALA A 195 -38.12 76.51 -12.83
C ALA A 195 -38.17 75.65 -11.55
N GLU A 196 -39.11 74.72 -11.49
CA GLU A 196 -39.16 73.72 -10.42
C GLU A 196 -38.56 72.43 -10.96
N GLN A 197 -37.54 71.91 -10.28
CA GLN A 197 -36.94 70.62 -10.60
C GLN A 197 -37.21 69.66 -9.44
N THR A 198 -37.97 68.61 -9.71
CA THR A 198 -38.22 67.52 -8.78
C THR A 198 -37.30 66.35 -9.12
N THR A 199 -36.44 65.97 -8.18
CA THR A 199 -35.61 64.77 -8.29
C THR A 199 -36.11 63.75 -7.28
N THR A 200 -36.52 62.58 -7.75
CA THR A 200 -36.92 61.47 -6.89
C THR A 200 -35.80 60.44 -6.86
N THR A 201 -35.21 60.23 -5.68
CA THR A 201 -34.23 59.16 -5.47
C THR A 201 -34.92 58.02 -4.74
N VAL A 202 -34.97 56.86 -5.38
CA VAL A 202 -35.48 55.62 -4.77
C VAL A 202 -34.30 54.79 -4.32
N THR A 203 -34.15 54.62 -3.02
CA THR A 203 -33.11 53.74 -2.44
C THR A 203 -33.80 52.54 -1.82
N THR A 204 -33.56 51.37 -2.41
CA THR A 204 -34.03 50.08 -1.87
C THR A 204 -32.90 49.49 -1.01
N GLN A 205 -33.17 49.22 0.27
CA GLN A 205 -32.26 48.48 1.14
C GLN A 205 -32.81 47.08 1.40
N ASN A 206 -31.95 46.07 1.20
CA ASN A 206 -32.19 44.67 1.56
C ASN A 206 -31.57 44.36 2.92
#